data_AF-A0A174DRV8-F1
#
_entry.id   AF-A0A174DRV8-F1
#
_cell.length_a   1.000
_cell.length_b   1.000
_cell.length_c   1.000
_cell.angle_alpha   90.00
_cell.angle_beta   90.00
_cell.angle_gamma   90.00
#
_symmetry.space_group_name_H-M   'P 1'
#
loop_
_entity.id
_entity.type
_entity.pdbx_description
1 polymer ?
#
loop_
_entity_poly.entity_id
_entity_poly.type
_entity_poly.pdbx_seq_one_letter_code
_entity_poly.pdbx_strand_id
1 'polypeptide(L)'
;MKKKVLSCLLALSMSAALLAGCGSSSSDSKSSDDSKKTEEKADTTKALSATDYNFEPDYYFNTFNTNSLKDKPRQGIKTFKSADEVVYEDITYDELIDLFQKEGTYMIALCGSWCHNTRAMTPSLTKYAKENGIDTIYTYDFNLDDNENGNTFIRMSDGSENAGVNYNYMYGEVVKQYLTNIDDWIEFPSTTERAISYTNAKGETETVGRIQQPIAFIYNKDNTTNYSDKEDNADKYPVMYAFEQMVERDKDGLYTKEYDEEGNEVTDKNGDPVKHYCTKKYNAQMKKMFDFINDNNIEFTEYSKEDFVRENYPALKDAEKVNIKTVTYRQFAWLLQQDGNAIYMVGGPYDEATQNEIADVNAKAVKNDVNVYLWDPYVDGKISEDDWGYKNTGDIMKSDSINFMYTTLIENSLTNLTTEEFENGADGASLTYKNDAGEEKTVPVIKSPFVFSFNKDATDEDGISAPITAYSEKADTLDAVFSAYADGIAK
;
A
#
# COMPACT_ATOMS: atom_id res chain seq x y z
N MET A 1 -35.41 1.81 26.80
CA MET A 1 -34.59 0.85 26.04
C MET A 1 -33.23 0.78 26.71
N LYS A 2 -32.70 -0.44 26.88
CA LYS A 2 -31.74 -0.80 27.94
C LYS A 2 -30.32 -0.31 27.61
N LYS A 3 -29.76 0.53 28.50
CA LYS A 3 -28.32 0.84 28.55
C LYS A 3 -27.56 -0.41 28.97
N LYS A 4 -26.55 -0.82 28.22
CA LYS A 4 -25.52 -1.74 28.69
C LYS A 4 -24.20 -0.99 28.73
N VAL A 5 -23.80 -0.60 29.94
CA VAL A 5 -22.44 -0.23 30.30
C VAL A 5 -21.83 -1.54 30.82
N LEU A 6 -20.81 -2.07 30.15
CA LEU A 6 -20.01 -3.14 30.72
C LEU A 6 -19.15 -2.54 31.82
N SER A 7 -19.46 -2.88 33.07
CA SER A 7 -18.77 -2.40 34.27
C SER A 7 -17.67 -3.38 34.66
N CYS A 8 -16.42 -2.95 34.60
CA CYS A 8 -15.26 -3.67 35.13
C CYS A 8 -15.43 -3.96 36.63
N LEU A 9 -15.33 -5.24 37.01
CA LEU A 9 -15.18 -5.67 38.40
C LEU A 9 -13.93 -6.55 38.50
N LEU A 10 -12.86 -5.98 39.08
CA LEU A 10 -11.65 -6.71 39.45
C LEU A 10 -11.98 -7.85 40.43
N ALA A 11 -11.57 -9.06 40.07
CA ALA A 11 -11.40 -10.15 41.03
C ALA A 11 -10.01 -10.80 40.83
N LEU A 12 -9.09 -10.47 41.74
CA LEU A 12 -7.82 -11.16 41.91
C LEU A 12 -8.06 -12.58 42.41
N SER A 13 -7.66 -13.59 41.63
CA SER A 13 -7.36 -14.91 42.19
C SER A 13 -6.19 -15.56 41.47
N MET A 14 -5.05 -15.63 42.17
CA MET A 14 -3.91 -16.48 41.83
C MET A 14 -4.33 -17.95 41.94
N SER A 15 -3.97 -18.76 40.93
CA SER A 15 -3.85 -20.20 41.08
C SER A 15 -2.75 -20.70 40.15
N ALA A 16 -1.60 -21.01 40.74
CA ALA A 16 -0.50 -21.71 40.10
C ALA A 16 -0.88 -23.18 39.90
N ALA A 17 -0.69 -23.70 38.69
CA ALA A 17 -0.71 -25.13 38.43
C ALA A 17 0.56 -25.54 37.67
N LEU A 18 1.46 -26.19 38.41
CA LEU A 18 2.59 -26.96 37.92
C LEU A 18 2.08 -28.15 37.09
N LEU A 19 2.62 -28.35 35.89
CA LEU A 19 2.59 -29.65 35.23
C LEU A 19 4.01 -30.20 35.11
N ALA A 20 4.26 -31.21 35.95
CA ALA A 20 5.42 -32.07 35.91
C ALA A 20 5.31 -33.04 34.71
N GLY A 21 6.40 -33.12 33.93
CA GLY A 21 6.59 -34.13 32.91
C GLY A 21 7.27 -35.40 33.44
N CYS A 22 6.89 -36.54 32.87
CA CYS A 22 7.65 -37.78 32.73
C CYS A 22 7.24 -38.35 31.37
N GLY A 23 8.09 -38.39 30.34
CA GLY A 23 9.12 -39.43 30.08
C GLY A 23 8.52 -40.48 29.12
N SER A 24 9.15 -41.05 28.10
CA SER A 24 10.48 -40.98 27.50
C SER A 24 10.45 -41.87 26.24
N SER A 25 11.12 -41.51 25.14
CA SER A 25 11.91 -42.48 24.35
C SER A 25 12.79 -41.75 23.33
N SER A 26 14.05 -42.16 23.32
CA SER A 26 15.19 -41.56 22.62
C SER A 26 15.39 -42.20 21.24
N SER A 27 15.78 -41.38 20.25
CA SER A 27 16.68 -41.80 19.18
C SER A 27 17.49 -40.61 18.67
N ASP A 28 18.80 -40.72 18.80
CA ASP A 28 19.82 -39.74 18.44
C ASP A 28 19.79 -39.31 16.97
N SER A 29 19.79 -38.00 16.71
CA SER A 29 20.31 -37.44 15.46
C SER A 29 21.00 -36.09 15.69
N LYS A 30 22.24 -36.04 15.19
CA LYS A 30 23.23 -34.96 15.14
C LYS A 30 22.68 -33.53 15.16
N SER A 31 23.20 -32.77 16.12
CA SER A 31 23.32 -31.31 16.20
C SER A 31 23.41 -30.59 14.85
N SER A 32 22.34 -29.88 14.48
CA SER A 32 22.41 -28.63 13.73
C SER A 32 22.12 -27.50 14.73
N ASP A 33 23.00 -26.51 14.80
CA ASP A 33 22.79 -25.26 15.56
C ASP A 33 21.55 -24.57 15.00
N ASP A 34 20.39 -24.83 15.61
CA ASP A 34 19.23 -23.97 15.47
C ASP A 34 19.53 -22.69 16.25
N SER A 35 19.79 -21.61 15.51
CA SER A 35 19.72 -20.26 16.04
C SER A 35 18.36 -20.07 16.68
N LYS A 36 18.33 -20.17 18.01
CA LYS A 36 17.19 -19.89 18.87
C LYS A 36 16.69 -18.49 18.52
N LYS A 37 15.64 -18.41 17.69
CA LYS A 37 14.91 -17.17 17.42
C LYS A 37 14.38 -16.75 18.79
N THR A 38 15.03 -15.77 19.39
CA THR A 38 14.49 -15.16 20.60
C THR A 38 13.29 -14.41 20.07
N GLU A 39 12.08 -14.94 20.30
CA GLU A 39 10.86 -14.18 20.07
C GLU A 39 10.99 -12.93 20.92
N GLU A 40 11.24 -11.80 20.24
CA GLU A 40 11.17 -10.51 20.87
C GLU A 40 9.73 -10.36 21.38
N LYS A 41 9.59 -10.04 22.66
CA LYS A 41 8.27 -9.89 23.28
C LYS A 41 7.58 -8.71 22.60
N ALA A 42 6.35 -8.91 22.12
CA ALA A 42 5.57 -7.87 21.47
C ALA A 42 5.52 -6.59 22.31
N ASP A 43 5.77 -5.44 21.68
CA ASP A 43 5.64 -4.13 22.34
C ASP A 43 4.18 -3.68 22.30
N THR A 44 3.40 -4.21 23.24
CA THR A 44 1.96 -3.92 23.36
C THR A 44 1.66 -2.47 23.74
N THR A 45 2.69 -1.68 24.08
CA THR A 45 2.56 -0.30 24.58
C THR A 45 2.90 0.75 23.54
N LYS A 46 3.46 0.34 22.39
CA LYS A 46 3.84 1.24 21.30
C LYS A 46 2.64 2.09 20.86
N ALA A 47 2.85 3.40 20.78
CA ALA A 47 1.84 4.39 20.41
C ALA A 47 1.91 4.68 18.90
N LEU A 48 1.34 3.79 18.07
CA LEU A 48 1.36 3.95 16.61
C LEU A 48 0.56 5.16 16.14
N SER A 49 -0.38 5.67 16.94
CA SER A 49 -1.10 6.92 16.65
C SER A 49 -0.47 8.16 17.29
N ALA A 50 0.74 8.12 17.83
CA ALA A 50 1.39 9.34 18.33
C ALA A 50 1.65 10.34 17.17
N THR A 51 1.50 11.64 17.43
CA THR A 51 1.65 12.68 16.39
C THR A 51 3.08 12.85 15.89
N ASP A 52 4.07 12.40 16.65
CA ASP A 52 5.49 12.37 16.29
C ASP A 52 5.94 11.05 15.65
N TYR A 53 5.05 10.04 15.56
CA TYR A 53 5.33 8.79 14.86
C TYR A 53 5.04 8.93 13.37
N ASN A 54 6.08 8.76 12.54
CA ASN A 54 5.95 8.66 11.09
C ASN A 54 6.12 7.19 10.67
N PHE A 55 5.02 6.55 10.28
CA PHE A 55 5.02 5.14 9.88
C PHE A 55 5.53 4.92 8.45
N GLU A 56 5.58 5.94 7.59
CA GLU A 56 5.88 5.79 6.15
C GLU A 56 7.27 5.14 5.90
N PRO A 57 8.36 5.63 6.53
CA PRO A 57 9.67 5.01 6.36
C PRO A 57 9.72 3.58 6.93
N ASP A 58 9.04 3.33 8.06
CA ASP A 58 8.95 2.01 8.67
C ASP A 58 8.20 1.02 7.76
N TYR A 59 7.08 1.44 7.19
CA TYR A 59 6.28 0.63 6.28
C TYR A 59 7.10 0.21 5.06
N TYR A 60 7.72 1.17 4.35
CA TYR A 60 8.49 0.86 3.16
C TYR A 60 9.75 0.04 3.51
N PHE A 61 10.45 0.38 4.60
CA PHE A 61 11.60 -0.38 5.08
C PHE A 61 11.24 -1.86 5.32
N ASN A 62 10.16 -2.10 6.06
CA ASN A 62 9.77 -3.46 6.45
C ASN A 62 9.25 -4.27 5.27
N THR A 63 8.37 -3.70 4.44
CA THR A 63 7.83 -4.40 3.26
C THR A 63 8.93 -4.71 2.25
N PHE A 64 9.77 -3.71 1.92
CA PHE A 64 10.90 -3.87 1.00
C PHE A 64 11.88 -4.93 1.50
N ASN A 65 12.31 -4.85 2.75
CA ASN A 65 13.28 -5.78 3.29
C ASN A 65 12.69 -7.20 3.42
N THR A 66 11.42 -7.33 3.84
CA THR A 66 10.75 -8.63 3.94
C THR A 66 10.68 -9.32 2.57
N ASN A 67 10.17 -8.61 1.55
CA ASN A 67 10.09 -9.15 0.20
C ASN A 67 11.47 -9.42 -0.38
N SER A 68 12.46 -8.58 -0.12
CA SER A 68 13.83 -8.82 -0.54
C SER A 68 14.42 -10.07 0.11
N LEU A 69 14.25 -10.26 1.42
CA LEU A 69 14.81 -11.38 2.18
C LEU A 69 14.22 -12.76 1.82
N LYS A 70 13.00 -12.82 1.27
CA LYS A 70 12.44 -14.06 0.71
C LYS A 70 13.36 -14.69 -0.35
N ASP A 71 14.12 -13.87 -1.09
CA ASP A 71 15.02 -14.33 -2.14
C ASP A 71 16.49 -14.46 -1.70
N LYS A 72 16.77 -14.45 -0.38
CA LYS A 72 18.14 -14.51 0.15
C LYS A 72 18.92 -15.76 -0.26
N PRO A 73 18.29 -16.94 -0.37
CA PRO A 73 18.96 -18.12 -0.91
C PRO A 73 19.33 -17.98 -2.39
N ARG A 74 18.67 -17.09 -3.14
CA ARG A 74 18.76 -16.96 -4.61
C ARG A 74 19.58 -15.73 -5.05
N GLN A 75 19.71 -14.71 -4.20
CA GLN A 75 20.23 -13.40 -4.60
C GLN A 75 21.12 -12.73 -3.55
N GLY A 76 22.09 -11.93 -4.00
CA GLY A 76 22.89 -11.01 -3.20
C GLY A 76 22.13 -9.75 -2.88
N ILE A 77 21.17 -9.90 -1.97
CA ILE A 77 20.22 -8.85 -1.63
C ILE A 77 20.93 -7.64 -1.05
N LYS A 78 20.52 -6.46 -1.53
CA LYS A 78 20.70 -5.21 -0.81
C LYS A 78 19.38 -4.85 -0.14
N THR A 79 19.37 -4.84 1.19
CA THR A 79 18.29 -4.32 2.00
C THR A 79 18.66 -2.93 2.50
N PHE A 80 17.66 -2.17 2.94
CA PHE A 80 17.91 -1.00 3.77
C PHE A 80 18.49 -1.43 5.12
N LYS A 81 19.31 -0.58 5.73
CA LYS A 81 19.88 -0.82 7.07
C LYS A 81 19.05 -0.19 8.19
N SER A 82 18.32 0.87 7.88
CA SER A 82 17.37 1.53 8.79
C SER A 82 16.26 2.21 7.99
N ALA A 83 15.15 2.52 8.66
CA ALA A 83 14.04 3.28 8.09
C ALA A 83 14.48 4.68 7.62
N ASP A 84 15.45 5.31 8.30
CA ASP A 84 16.04 6.60 7.89
C ASP A 84 16.71 6.56 6.50
N GLU A 85 16.99 5.38 5.94
CA GLU A 85 17.49 5.25 4.57
C GLU A 85 16.40 5.43 3.51
N VAL A 86 15.12 5.28 3.86
CA VAL A 86 13.99 5.35 2.93
C VAL A 86 13.73 6.78 2.47
N VAL A 87 13.38 6.94 1.20
CA VAL A 87 12.94 8.21 0.58
C VAL A 87 11.61 8.04 -0.16
N TYR A 88 10.82 7.03 0.20
CA TYR A 88 9.58 6.69 -0.50
C TYR A 88 8.38 7.01 0.38
N GLU A 89 7.34 7.57 -0.24
CA GLU A 89 6.06 7.81 0.39
C GLU A 89 4.96 7.21 -0.49
N ASP A 90 4.27 6.19 0.02
CA ASP A 90 3.17 5.53 -0.69
C ASP A 90 1.95 6.45 -0.66
N ILE A 91 1.38 6.74 -1.83
CA ILE A 91 0.16 7.55 -1.96
C ILE A 91 -1.01 6.69 -2.41
N THR A 92 -2.23 7.08 -2.05
CA THR A 92 -3.47 6.46 -2.55
C THR A 92 -3.69 6.78 -4.03
N TYR A 93 -4.63 6.08 -4.67
CA TYR A 93 -4.88 6.31 -6.10
C TYR A 93 -5.41 7.72 -6.35
N ASP A 94 -6.35 8.18 -5.53
CA ASP A 94 -6.89 9.53 -5.55
C ASP A 94 -5.84 10.60 -5.21
N GLU A 95 -4.91 10.33 -4.30
CA GLU A 95 -3.74 11.19 -4.09
C GLU A 95 -2.81 11.23 -5.32
N LEU A 96 -2.64 10.11 -6.04
CA LEU A 96 -1.88 10.09 -7.29
C LEU A 96 -2.57 10.93 -8.38
N ILE A 97 -3.89 10.83 -8.51
CA ILE A 97 -4.66 11.65 -9.45
C ILE A 97 -4.58 13.13 -9.06
N ASP A 98 -4.74 13.48 -7.78
CA ASP A 98 -4.60 14.86 -7.30
C ASP A 98 -3.19 15.40 -7.59
N LEU A 99 -2.14 14.63 -7.27
CA LEU A 99 -0.75 15.01 -7.55
C LEU A 99 -0.53 15.31 -9.05
N PHE A 100 -1.06 14.50 -9.96
CA PHE A 100 -0.97 14.77 -11.40
C PHE A 100 -1.70 16.05 -11.83
N GLN A 101 -2.65 16.53 -11.04
CA GLN A 101 -3.39 17.77 -11.30
C GLN A 101 -2.74 19.00 -10.66
N LYS A 102 -1.83 18.84 -9.69
CA LYS A 102 -1.14 19.94 -9.00
C LYS A 102 -0.06 20.57 -9.85
N GLU A 103 0.07 21.90 -9.71
CA GLU A 103 1.22 22.64 -10.23
C GLU A 103 2.47 22.25 -9.44
N GLY A 104 3.57 21.99 -10.15
CA GLY A 104 4.83 21.62 -9.51
C GLY A 104 5.60 20.61 -10.33
N THR A 105 6.79 20.26 -9.83
CA THR A 105 7.59 19.17 -10.38
C THR A 105 7.76 18.09 -9.32
N TYR A 106 7.45 16.84 -9.65
CA TYR A 106 7.42 15.75 -8.69
C TYR A 106 8.32 14.59 -9.13
N MET A 107 8.95 13.93 -8.16
CA MET A 107 9.68 12.68 -8.37
C MET A 107 8.74 11.52 -8.02
N ILE A 108 8.43 10.68 -9.01
CA ILE A 108 7.44 9.61 -8.86
C ILE A 108 8.08 8.27 -9.22
N ALA A 109 7.75 7.22 -8.47
CA ALA A 109 8.09 5.84 -8.79
C ALA A 109 6.84 4.95 -8.80
N LEU A 110 6.50 4.39 -9.95
CA LEU A 110 5.41 3.40 -10.05
C LEU A 110 6.02 2.02 -9.82
N CYS A 111 5.92 1.52 -8.59
CA CYS A 111 6.68 0.35 -8.16
C CYS A 111 6.01 -0.39 -7.00
N GLY A 112 6.38 -1.67 -6.86
CA GLY A 112 5.89 -2.57 -5.83
C GLY A 112 7.00 -3.46 -5.32
N SER A 113 7.14 -3.59 -4.00
CA SER A 113 8.28 -4.29 -3.39
C SER A 113 8.27 -5.82 -3.63
N TRP A 114 7.12 -6.38 -3.97
CA TRP A 114 6.96 -7.76 -4.45
C TRP A 114 7.74 -8.02 -5.76
N CYS A 115 7.86 -7.00 -6.62
CA CYS A 115 8.54 -7.13 -7.91
C CYS A 115 10.07 -7.17 -7.74
N HIS A 116 10.72 -8.19 -8.31
CA HIS A 116 12.18 -8.33 -8.25
C HIS A 116 12.92 -7.18 -8.95
N ASN A 117 12.36 -6.62 -10.03
CA ASN A 117 12.93 -5.46 -10.72
C ASN A 117 12.89 -4.21 -9.81
N THR A 118 11.82 -4.01 -9.01
CA THR A 118 11.74 -2.93 -8.01
C THR A 118 12.86 -3.09 -7.00
N ARG A 119 13.01 -4.31 -6.45
CA ARG A 119 14.08 -4.65 -5.51
C ARG A 119 15.48 -4.47 -6.09
N ALA A 120 15.63 -4.62 -7.40
CA ALA A 120 16.88 -4.31 -8.10
C ALA A 120 17.15 -2.80 -8.20
N MET A 121 16.13 -1.99 -8.51
CA MET A 121 16.21 -0.54 -8.72
C MET A 121 16.38 0.25 -7.42
N THR A 122 15.54 -0.03 -6.43
CA THR A 122 15.32 0.79 -5.22
C THR A 122 16.61 1.22 -4.51
N PRO A 123 17.60 0.33 -4.25
CA PRO A 123 18.81 0.75 -3.53
C PRO A 123 19.65 1.79 -4.28
N SER A 124 19.72 1.71 -5.61
CA SER A 124 20.46 2.68 -6.42
C SER A 124 19.68 3.99 -6.53
N LEU A 125 18.35 3.91 -6.71
CA LEU A 125 17.49 5.09 -6.83
C LEU A 125 17.54 5.91 -5.53
N THR A 126 17.38 5.26 -4.38
CA THR A 126 17.48 5.88 -3.05
C THR A 126 18.83 6.56 -2.84
N LYS A 127 19.92 5.86 -3.18
CA LYS A 127 21.27 6.40 -3.03
C LYS A 127 21.41 7.71 -3.80
N TYR A 128 21.03 7.72 -5.08
CA TYR A 128 21.18 8.90 -5.91
C TYR A 128 20.20 10.01 -5.53
N ALA A 129 18.98 9.70 -5.09
CA ALA A 129 18.06 10.70 -4.56
C ALA A 129 18.69 11.48 -3.39
N LYS A 130 19.23 10.76 -2.39
CA LYS A 130 19.92 11.37 -1.25
C LYS A 130 21.16 12.17 -1.62
N GLU A 131 21.96 11.69 -2.58
CA GLU A 131 23.13 12.43 -3.08
C GLU A 131 22.74 13.77 -3.72
N ASN A 132 21.48 13.92 -4.16
CA ASN A 132 20.93 15.14 -4.77
C ASN A 132 19.97 15.90 -3.83
N GLY A 133 19.90 15.55 -2.54
CA GLY A 133 19.01 16.22 -1.58
C GLY A 133 17.52 16.00 -1.82
N ILE A 134 17.16 14.90 -2.47
CA ILE A 134 15.77 14.49 -2.68
C ILE A 134 15.40 13.54 -1.54
N ASP A 135 14.53 14.00 -0.67
CA ASP A 135 14.12 13.27 0.53
C ASP A 135 12.82 12.46 0.33
N THR A 136 12.04 12.77 -0.71
CA THR A 136 10.77 12.10 -1.00
C THR A 136 10.62 11.74 -2.49
N ILE A 137 10.18 10.52 -2.74
CA ILE A 137 9.76 9.95 -4.01
C ILE A 137 8.36 9.37 -3.78
N TYR A 138 7.35 9.97 -4.42
CA TYR A 138 5.98 9.50 -4.30
C TYR A 138 5.80 8.20 -5.07
N THR A 139 5.18 7.20 -4.45
CA THR A 139 5.05 5.86 -5.03
C THR A 139 3.63 5.35 -5.02
N TYR A 140 3.28 4.68 -6.11
CA TYR A 140 2.01 3.96 -6.27
C TYR A 140 2.26 2.62 -6.96
N ASP A 141 1.49 1.61 -6.56
CA ASP A 141 1.57 0.26 -7.10
C ASP A 141 0.27 -0.13 -7.80
N PHE A 142 0.36 -0.51 -9.07
CA PHE A 142 -0.77 -1.05 -9.83
C PHE A 142 -1.07 -2.52 -9.51
N ASN A 143 -0.61 -3.03 -8.37
CA ASN A 143 -0.99 -4.29 -7.75
C ASN A 143 -1.71 -4.00 -6.43
N LEU A 144 -3.04 -4.12 -6.42
CA LEU A 144 -3.87 -3.60 -5.33
C LEU A 144 -3.64 -4.29 -3.97
N ASP A 145 -3.23 -5.56 -3.97
CA ASP A 145 -3.09 -6.39 -2.75
C ASP A 145 -1.64 -6.74 -2.35
N ASP A 146 -0.63 -6.16 -3.02
CA ASP A 146 0.81 -6.47 -2.84
C ASP A 146 1.21 -7.94 -3.09
N ASN A 147 0.31 -8.78 -3.63
CA ASN A 147 0.57 -10.20 -3.80
C ASN A 147 1.44 -10.48 -5.03
N GLU A 148 2.45 -11.34 -4.86
CA GLU A 148 3.39 -11.74 -5.93
C GLU A 148 2.70 -12.51 -7.08
N ASN A 149 1.51 -13.08 -6.87
CA ASN A 149 0.78 -13.84 -7.90
C ASN A 149 0.20 -12.96 -9.03
N GLY A 150 0.15 -11.64 -8.83
CA GLY A 150 -0.36 -10.67 -9.79
C GLY A 150 -1.86 -10.72 -10.07
N ASN A 151 -2.65 -11.39 -9.23
CA ASN A 151 -4.10 -11.52 -9.41
C ASN A 151 -4.80 -10.15 -9.43
N THR A 152 -4.29 -9.16 -8.69
CA THR A 152 -4.86 -7.80 -8.64
C THR A 152 -4.10 -6.78 -9.47
N PHE A 153 -3.29 -7.22 -10.45
CA PHE A 153 -2.68 -6.29 -11.39
C PHE A 153 -3.75 -5.58 -12.22
N ILE A 154 -3.81 -4.25 -12.10
CA ILE A 154 -4.69 -3.38 -12.90
C ILE A 154 -3.96 -2.82 -14.13
N ARG A 155 -2.82 -3.40 -14.51
CA ARG A 155 -2.00 -3.05 -15.68
C ARG A 155 -1.79 -4.24 -16.62
N MET A 156 -2.88 -4.97 -16.85
CA MET A 156 -2.98 -6.11 -17.76
C MET A 156 -3.91 -5.73 -18.93
N SER A 157 -3.97 -6.54 -19.99
CA SER A 157 -4.96 -6.31 -21.06
C SER A 157 -6.29 -6.99 -20.74
N ASP A 158 -7.38 -6.43 -21.23
CA ASP A 158 -8.71 -7.07 -21.17
C ASP A 158 -8.66 -8.50 -21.72
N GLY A 159 -9.35 -9.43 -21.03
CA GLY A 159 -9.40 -10.86 -21.38
C GLY A 159 -8.43 -11.77 -20.63
N SER A 160 -7.59 -11.24 -19.73
CA SER A 160 -6.84 -12.06 -18.75
C SER A 160 -7.77 -12.56 -17.63
N GLU A 161 -7.46 -13.71 -17.04
CA GLU A 161 -8.25 -14.34 -15.95
C GLU A 161 -8.05 -13.68 -14.58
N ASN A 162 -7.16 -12.69 -14.47
CA ASN A 162 -6.81 -12.03 -13.22
C ASN A 162 -7.94 -11.09 -12.77
N ALA A 163 -8.23 -11.05 -11.47
CA ALA A 163 -9.28 -10.19 -10.91
C ALA A 163 -9.07 -8.69 -11.22
N GLY A 164 -7.81 -8.23 -11.21
CA GLY A 164 -7.45 -6.83 -11.48
C GLY A 164 -7.79 -6.34 -12.88
N VAL A 165 -7.99 -7.24 -13.85
CA VAL A 165 -8.34 -6.89 -15.23
C VAL A 165 -9.66 -6.11 -15.32
N ASN A 166 -10.59 -6.35 -14.40
CA ASN A 166 -11.86 -5.62 -14.32
C ASN A 166 -11.71 -4.14 -13.92
N TYR A 167 -10.47 -3.71 -13.63
CA TYR A 167 -10.09 -2.37 -13.22
C TYR A 167 -8.96 -1.79 -14.10
N ASN A 168 -8.64 -2.41 -15.24
CA ASN A 168 -7.58 -1.93 -16.15
C ASN A 168 -7.80 -0.48 -16.63
N TYR A 169 -9.05 -0.01 -16.65
CA TYR A 169 -9.35 1.37 -16.97
C TYR A 169 -8.67 2.35 -16.01
N MET A 170 -8.46 1.99 -14.74
CA MET A 170 -7.75 2.85 -13.79
C MET A 170 -6.32 3.14 -14.25
N TYR A 171 -5.62 2.14 -14.76
CA TYR A 171 -4.30 2.30 -15.36
C TYR A 171 -4.37 3.04 -16.70
N GLY A 172 -5.31 2.61 -17.54
CA GLY A 172 -5.51 3.14 -18.89
C GLY A 172 -5.80 4.64 -18.92
N GLU A 173 -6.68 5.10 -18.04
CA GLU A 173 -7.02 6.52 -17.88
C GLU A 173 -5.85 7.31 -17.31
N VAL A 174 -5.10 6.77 -16.34
CA VAL A 174 -3.89 7.43 -15.82
C VAL A 174 -2.89 7.72 -16.94
N VAL A 175 -2.58 6.69 -17.74
CA VAL A 175 -1.62 6.85 -18.83
C VAL A 175 -2.13 7.83 -19.88
N LYS A 176 -3.40 7.68 -20.28
CA LYS A 176 -3.99 8.48 -21.35
C LYS A 176 -4.18 9.96 -20.97
N GLN A 177 -4.55 10.24 -19.73
CA GLN A 177 -4.87 11.60 -19.29
C GLN A 177 -3.66 12.36 -18.77
N TYR A 178 -2.75 11.70 -18.05
CA TYR A 178 -1.69 12.38 -17.30
C TYR A 178 -0.29 12.09 -17.83
N LEU A 179 -0.04 10.92 -18.45
CA LEU A 179 1.30 10.51 -18.89
C LEU A 179 1.40 10.51 -20.42
N THR A 180 0.96 11.58 -21.06
CA THR A 180 0.69 11.64 -22.51
C THR A 180 1.89 11.37 -23.42
N ASN A 181 3.11 11.59 -22.92
CA ASN A 181 4.35 11.32 -23.64
C ASN A 181 5.15 10.13 -23.06
N ILE A 182 4.51 9.23 -22.31
CA ILE A 182 5.21 8.11 -21.65
C ILE A 182 5.80 7.09 -22.63
N ASP A 183 5.18 6.92 -23.79
CA ASP A 183 5.64 6.02 -24.87
C ASP A 183 7.07 6.32 -25.32
N ASP A 184 7.53 7.54 -25.07
CA ASP A 184 8.89 7.92 -25.37
C ASP A 184 9.92 7.25 -24.48
N TRP A 185 9.51 6.89 -23.26
CA TRP A 185 10.38 6.53 -22.16
C TRP A 185 10.34 5.06 -21.75
N ILE A 186 9.37 4.30 -22.26
CA ILE A 186 9.11 2.92 -21.84
C ILE A 186 9.50 1.88 -22.89
N GLU A 187 9.73 0.65 -22.44
CA GLU A 187 10.07 -0.51 -23.25
C GLU A 187 8.92 -0.95 -24.16
N PHE A 188 7.67 -0.78 -23.69
CA PHE A 188 6.46 -1.22 -24.40
C PHE A 188 5.51 -0.05 -24.68
N PRO A 189 5.82 0.82 -25.66
CA PRO A 189 4.91 1.89 -26.07
C PRO A 189 3.60 1.34 -26.64
N SER A 190 2.59 2.21 -26.77
CA SER A 190 1.24 1.88 -27.24
C SER A 190 1.19 1.22 -28.62
N THR A 191 2.25 1.36 -29.42
CA THR A 191 2.39 0.75 -30.75
C THR A 191 2.89 -0.70 -30.72
N THR A 192 3.24 -1.24 -29.55
CA THR A 192 3.75 -2.61 -29.42
C THR A 192 2.64 -3.63 -29.17
N GLU A 193 2.91 -4.90 -29.46
CA GLU A 193 1.99 -6.00 -29.14
C GLU A 193 1.78 -6.20 -27.62
N ARG A 194 2.66 -5.63 -26.80
CA ARG A 194 2.62 -5.70 -25.33
C ARG A 194 1.89 -4.51 -24.70
N ALA A 195 1.37 -3.58 -25.50
CA ALA A 195 0.53 -2.49 -25.05
C ALA A 195 -0.72 -3.01 -24.30
N ILE A 196 -1.24 -2.18 -23.39
CA ILE A 196 -2.44 -2.50 -22.62
C ILE A 196 -3.67 -2.03 -23.37
N SER A 197 -4.62 -2.93 -23.57
CA SER A 197 -5.95 -2.58 -24.06
C SER A 197 -6.98 -2.68 -22.95
N TYR A 198 -7.85 -1.68 -22.85
CA TYR A 198 -8.93 -1.61 -21.87
C TYR A 198 -10.21 -1.07 -22.50
N THR A 199 -11.35 -1.40 -21.92
CA THR A 199 -12.65 -0.86 -22.32
C THR A 199 -12.94 0.44 -21.57
N ASN A 200 -13.11 1.54 -22.30
CA ASN A 200 -13.38 2.85 -21.71
C ASN A 200 -14.84 2.99 -21.22
N ALA A 201 -15.17 4.09 -20.54
CA ALA A 201 -16.52 4.35 -20.02
C ALA A 201 -17.64 4.37 -21.09
N LYS A 202 -17.30 4.58 -22.37
CA LYS A 202 -18.23 4.53 -23.51
C LYS A 202 -18.41 3.13 -24.08
N GLY A 203 -17.69 2.13 -23.57
CA GLY A 203 -17.66 0.77 -24.09
C GLY A 203 -16.76 0.60 -25.32
N GLU A 204 -15.84 1.54 -25.57
CA GLU A 204 -14.90 1.48 -26.69
C GLU A 204 -13.56 0.92 -26.20
N THR A 205 -12.89 0.11 -27.03
CA THR A 205 -11.54 -0.37 -26.72
C THR A 205 -10.52 0.73 -27.00
N GLU A 206 -9.69 1.01 -25.99
CA GLU A 206 -8.57 1.94 -26.04
C GLU A 206 -7.27 1.18 -25.81
N THR A 207 -6.16 1.72 -26.31
CA THR A 207 -4.83 1.12 -26.14
C THR A 207 -3.84 2.17 -25.63
N VAL A 208 -3.05 1.81 -24.64
CA VAL A 208 -1.99 2.64 -24.06
C VAL A 208 -0.70 1.86 -23.91
N GLY A 209 0.43 2.55 -23.81
CA GLY A 209 1.71 1.93 -23.50
C GLY A 209 1.66 1.16 -22.18
N ARG A 210 2.49 0.11 -22.06
CA ARG A 210 2.59 -0.73 -20.87
C ARG A 210 3.86 -0.42 -20.09
N ILE A 211 3.68 0.34 -19.03
CA ILE A 211 4.67 0.57 -17.98
C ILE A 211 5.01 -0.77 -17.33
N GLN A 212 6.29 -1.12 -17.35
CA GLN A 212 6.84 -2.16 -16.51
C GLN A 212 7.18 -1.59 -15.14
N GLN A 213 6.87 -2.37 -14.10
CA GLN A 213 7.30 -2.00 -12.76
C GLN A 213 8.70 -2.58 -12.49
N PRO A 214 9.66 -1.75 -12.09
CA PRO A 214 9.50 -0.34 -11.72
C PRO A 214 9.77 0.62 -12.88
N ILE A 215 9.15 1.80 -12.80
CA ILE A 215 9.58 3.01 -13.50
C ILE A 215 9.74 4.14 -12.47
N ALA A 216 10.78 4.96 -12.63
CA ALA A 216 10.94 6.21 -11.89
C ALA A 216 10.99 7.38 -12.89
N PHE A 217 10.30 8.48 -12.61
CA PHE A 217 10.22 9.61 -13.53
C PHE A 217 10.00 10.94 -12.84
N ILE A 218 10.33 11.99 -13.58
CA ILE A 218 10.12 13.39 -13.20
C ILE A 218 8.86 13.86 -13.92
N TYR A 219 7.88 14.34 -13.15
CA TYR A 219 6.58 14.75 -13.64
C TYR A 219 6.36 16.25 -13.45
N ASN A 220 5.87 16.93 -14.48
CA ASN A 220 5.35 18.29 -14.40
C ASN A 220 4.26 18.50 -15.46
N LYS A 221 3.00 18.63 -15.03
CA LYS A 221 1.83 18.76 -15.91
C LYS A 221 1.87 19.96 -16.88
N ASP A 222 2.70 20.95 -16.61
CA ASP A 222 2.83 22.19 -17.37
C ASP A 222 4.12 22.27 -18.19
N ASN A 223 4.95 21.21 -18.17
CA ASN A 223 6.13 21.16 -19.01
C ASN A 223 5.74 21.12 -20.51
N THR A 224 6.32 22.04 -21.28
CA THR A 224 6.15 22.14 -22.74
C THR A 224 7.41 21.74 -23.50
N THR A 225 8.49 21.37 -22.81
CA THR A 225 9.76 21.00 -23.44
C THR A 225 9.84 19.49 -23.64
N ASN A 226 10.03 19.05 -24.88
CA ASN A 226 10.31 17.65 -25.14
C ASN A 226 11.78 17.32 -24.84
N TYR A 227 12.00 16.39 -23.91
CA TYR A 227 13.32 15.92 -23.51
C TYR A 227 13.63 14.48 -23.97
N SER A 228 12.76 13.85 -24.76
CA SER A 228 12.86 12.42 -25.09
C SER A 228 13.77 12.06 -26.27
N ASP A 229 14.51 13.03 -26.83
CA ASP A 229 15.27 12.92 -28.08
C ASP A 229 14.43 12.52 -29.32
N LYS A 230 13.11 12.30 -29.18
CA LYS A 230 12.19 11.92 -30.26
C LYS A 230 11.46 13.16 -30.79
N GLU A 231 11.28 13.22 -32.11
CA GLU A 231 10.48 14.29 -32.73
C GLU A 231 8.99 14.03 -32.48
N ASP A 232 8.34 14.97 -31.80
CA ASP A 232 6.90 15.01 -31.56
C ASP A 232 6.44 16.49 -31.58
N ASN A 233 5.18 16.75 -31.92
CA ASN A 233 4.57 18.08 -31.99
C ASN A 233 3.46 18.26 -30.95
N ALA A 234 3.52 17.54 -29.82
CA ALA A 234 2.58 17.72 -28.72
C ALA A 234 2.77 19.09 -28.04
N ASP A 235 1.67 19.64 -27.52
CA ASP A 235 1.70 20.93 -26.80
C ASP A 235 2.35 20.81 -25.40
N LYS A 236 2.33 19.60 -24.82
CA LYS A 236 2.80 19.31 -23.46
C LYS A 236 3.51 17.96 -23.38
N TYR A 237 4.52 17.91 -22.52
CA TYR A 237 5.39 16.75 -22.26
C TYR A 237 5.49 16.50 -20.75
N PRO A 238 4.42 16.03 -20.10
CA PRO A 238 4.36 15.98 -18.64
C PRO A 238 5.43 15.08 -18.00
N VAL A 239 5.86 14.03 -18.70
CA VAL A 239 7.00 13.20 -18.29
C VAL A 239 8.28 13.84 -18.83
N MET A 240 9.04 14.50 -17.94
CA MET A 240 10.25 15.23 -18.31
C MET A 240 11.44 14.28 -18.53
N TYR A 241 11.55 13.23 -17.74
CA TYR A 241 12.55 12.18 -17.87
C TYR A 241 12.05 10.94 -17.14
N ALA A 242 12.32 9.74 -17.68
CA ALA A 242 12.09 8.50 -16.96
C ALA A 242 13.25 7.50 -17.05
N PHE A 243 13.29 6.62 -16.07
CA PHE A 243 14.15 5.46 -16.01
C PHE A 243 13.30 4.20 -15.83
N GLU A 244 13.28 3.36 -16.86
CA GLU A 244 12.68 2.02 -16.85
C GLU A 244 13.73 1.03 -17.38
N GLN A 245 14.05 0.00 -16.59
CA GLN A 245 14.97 -1.04 -17.03
C GLN A 245 14.76 -2.34 -16.24
N MET A 246 14.39 -3.41 -16.95
CA MET A 246 14.21 -4.74 -16.37
C MET A 246 15.55 -5.45 -16.17
N VAL A 247 15.80 -5.90 -14.94
CA VAL A 247 17.02 -6.61 -14.54
C VAL A 247 16.75 -7.55 -13.38
N GLU A 248 17.49 -8.65 -13.35
CA GLU A 248 17.58 -9.51 -12.18
C GLU A 248 18.82 -9.15 -11.34
N ARG A 249 18.90 -9.72 -10.13
CA ARG A 249 19.99 -9.47 -9.18
C ARG A 249 20.47 -10.77 -8.55
N ASP A 250 21.78 -10.88 -8.32
CA ASP A 250 22.34 -11.82 -7.36
C ASP A 250 23.56 -11.24 -6.61
N LYS A 251 24.38 -12.12 -6.01
CA LYS A 251 25.59 -11.77 -5.23
C LYS A 251 26.67 -11.07 -6.04
N ASP A 252 26.69 -11.30 -7.35
CA ASP A 252 27.70 -10.73 -8.23
C ASP A 252 27.19 -9.42 -8.88
N GLY A 253 25.88 -9.17 -8.83
CA GLY A 253 25.28 -7.86 -9.11
C GLY A 253 23.96 -7.95 -9.86
N LEU A 254 23.63 -6.89 -10.58
CA LEU A 254 22.53 -6.83 -11.53
C LEU A 254 22.92 -7.49 -12.85
N TYR A 255 22.02 -8.27 -13.44
CA TYR A 255 22.21 -8.96 -14.72
C TYR A 255 20.92 -9.02 -15.54
N THR A 256 21.06 -9.25 -16.85
CA THR A 256 19.98 -9.70 -17.74
C THR A 256 20.21 -11.16 -18.11
N LYS A 257 19.13 -11.90 -18.38
CA LYS A 257 19.21 -13.27 -18.90
C LYS A 257 19.35 -13.29 -20.40
N GLU A 258 19.99 -14.33 -20.92
CA GLU A 258 20.01 -14.63 -22.34
C GLU A 258 18.81 -15.50 -22.71
N TYR A 259 18.17 -15.16 -23.82
CA TYR A 259 17.08 -15.92 -24.41
C TYR A 259 17.45 -16.28 -25.84
N ASP A 260 17.06 -17.47 -26.29
CA ASP A 260 17.25 -17.90 -27.67
C ASP A 260 16.23 -17.23 -28.62
N GLU A 261 16.33 -17.52 -29.92
CA GLU A 261 15.44 -16.94 -30.94
C GLU A 261 13.96 -17.35 -30.76
N GLU A 262 13.70 -18.41 -29.98
CA GLU A 262 12.36 -18.89 -29.65
C GLU A 262 11.84 -18.30 -28.34
N GLY A 263 12.65 -17.49 -27.64
CA GLY A 263 12.31 -16.86 -26.36
C GLY A 263 12.52 -17.77 -25.15
N ASN A 264 13.19 -18.92 -25.30
CA ASN A 264 13.52 -19.79 -24.18
C ASN A 264 14.80 -19.30 -23.47
N GLU A 265 14.84 -19.45 -22.15
CA GLU A 265 16.02 -19.09 -21.35
C GLU A 265 17.23 -19.96 -21.74
N VAL A 266 18.33 -19.32 -22.15
CA VAL A 266 19.57 -20.03 -22.47
C VAL A 266 20.27 -20.40 -21.17
N THR A 267 20.57 -21.69 -21.01
CA THR A 267 21.27 -22.22 -19.84
C THR A 267 22.71 -22.59 -20.14
N ASP A 268 23.58 -22.46 -19.15
CA ASP A 268 24.95 -22.96 -19.20
C ASP A 268 25.00 -24.50 -19.09
N LYS A 269 26.21 -25.05 -19.09
CA LYS A 269 26.45 -26.51 -19.01
C LYS A 269 25.92 -27.19 -17.74
N ASN A 270 25.59 -26.43 -16.69
CA ASN A 270 25.03 -26.94 -15.44
C ASN A 270 23.50 -26.80 -15.39
N GLY A 271 22.89 -26.18 -16.41
CA GLY A 271 21.47 -25.88 -16.44
C GLY A 271 21.11 -24.54 -15.77
N ASP A 272 22.09 -23.71 -15.41
CA ASP A 272 21.85 -22.39 -14.84
C ASP A 272 21.66 -21.34 -15.95
N PRO A 273 20.76 -20.34 -15.81
CA PRO A 273 20.63 -19.26 -16.78
C PRO A 273 21.97 -18.59 -17.12
N VAL A 274 22.21 -18.34 -18.40
CA VAL A 274 23.34 -17.51 -18.84
C VAL A 274 23.04 -16.05 -18.47
N LYS A 275 23.93 -15.45 -17.67
CA LYS A 275 23.76 -14.11 -17.08
C LYS A 275 24.73 -13.10 -17.68
N HIS A 276 24.19 -11.94 -18.05
CA HIS A 276 24.95 -10.78 -18.55
C HIS A 276 24.94 -9.67 -17.51
N TYR A 277 25.99 -9.59 -16.68
CA TYR A 277 26.08 -8.61 -15.60
C TYR A 277 26.19 -7.18 -16.11
N CYS A 278 25.22 -6.34 -15.74
CA CYS A 278 25.04 -4.99 -16.27
C CYS A 278 25.10 -3.90 -15.18
N THR A 279 25.38 -4.24 -13.91
CA THR A 279 25.37 -3.30 -12.75
C THR A 279 25.99 -1.92 -13.02
N LYS A 280 27.20 -1.87 -13.59
CA LYS A 280 27.86 -0.58 -13.86
C LYS A 280 27.11 0.25 -14.90
N LYS A 281 26.62 -0.41 -15.96
CA LYS A 281 25.82 0.22 -17.02
C LYS A 281 24.47 0.69 -16.48
N TYR A 282 23.78 -0.16 -15.72
CA TYR A 282 22.52 0.16 -15.07
C TYR A 282 22.63 1.40 -14.18
N ASN A 283 23.61 1.42 -13.26
CA ASN A 283 23.82 2.57 -12.39
C ASN A 283 24.23 3.83 -13.17
N ALA A 284 25.02 3.70 -14.24
CA ALA A 284 25.36 4.83 -15.09
C ALA A 284 24.13 5.37 -15.84
N GLN A 285 23.22 4.51 -16.30
CA GLN A 285 21.97 4.92 -16.94
C GLN A 285 21.03 5.59 -15.94
N MET A 286 20.88 5.04 -14.73
CA MET A 286 20.09 5.66 -13.67
C MET A 286 20.65 7.03 -13.26
N LYS A 287 21.98 7.15 -13.13
CA LYS A 287 22.63 8.43 -12.81
C LYS A 287 22.30 9.53 -13.83
N LYS A 288 22.05 9.20 -15.10
CA LYS A 288 21.68 10.21 -16.11
C LYS A 288 20.40 10.96 -15.75
N MET A 289 19.44 10.33 -15.08
CA MET A 289 18.24 11.01 -14.59
C MET A 289 18.60 12.10 -13.56
N PHE A 290 19.57 11.84 -12.69
CA PHE A 290 20.06 12.80 -11.70
C PHE A 290 20.98 13.86 -12.32
N ASP A 291 21.75 13.49 -13.35
CA ASP A 291 22.50 14.47 -14.14
C ASP A 291 21.54 15.41 -14.85
N PHE A 292 20.43 14.90 -15.41
CA PHE A 292 19.35 15.70 -15.98
C PHE A 292 18.74 16.67 -14.96
N ILE A 293 18.44 16.21 -13.73
CA ILE A 293 17.94 17.07 -12.65
C ILE A 293 18.90 18.25 -12.40
N ASN A 294 20.20 17.96 -12.27
CA ASN A 294 21.21 18.99 -12.00
C ASN A 294 21.43 19.93 -13.18
N ASP A 295 21.56 19.38 -14.39
CA ASP A 295 21.86 20.15 -15.61
C ASP A 295 20.72 21.13 -15.96
N ASN A 296 19.49 20.79 -15.59
CA ASN A 296 18.30 21.62 -15.82
C ASN A 296 17.86 22.41 -14.58
N ASN A 297 18.58 22.33 -13.46
CA ASN A 297 18.22 22.95 -12.17
C ASN A 297 16.76 22.65 -11.76
N ILE A 298 16.37 21.37 -11.82
CA ILE A 298 15.01 20.95 -11.46
C ILE A 298 14.84 21.05 -9.94
N GLU A 299 13.88 21.84 -9.50
CA GLU A 299 13.44 21.92 -8.11
C GLU A 299 12.15 21.11 -7.95
N PHE A 300 12.12 20.23 -6.93
CA PHE A 300 10.96 19.42 -6.64
C PHE A 300 9.99 20.14 -5.70
N THR A 301 8.70 19.97 -5.98
CA THR A 301 7.60 20.41 -5.16
C THR A 301 7.22 19.31 -4.18
N GLU A 302 6.96 19.69 -2.94
CA GLU A 302 6.42 18.78 -1.92
C GLU A 302 4.91 18.65 -2.11
N TYR A 303 4.43 17.42 -2.28
CA TYR A 303 3.02 17.07 -2.21
C TYR A 303 2.61 16.85 -0.75
N SER A 304 1.50 17.47 -0.35
CA SER A 304 1.00 17.44 1.02
C SER A 304 -0.29 16.60 1.10
N LYS A 305 -0.20 15.42 1.74
CA LYS A 305 -1.39 14.64 2.09
C LYS A 305 -2.35 15.38 3.01
N GLU A 306 -1.84 16.31 3.83
CA GLU A 306 -2.69 17.16 4.66
C GLU A 306 -3.52 18.13 3.79
N ASP A 307 -2.92 18.72 2.76
CA ASP A 307 -3.65 19.58 1.82
C ASP A 307 -4.70 18.79 1.06
N PHE A 308 -4.36 17.57 0.61
CA PHE A 308 -5.32 16.63 0.02
C PHE A 308 -6.54 16.40 0.94
N VAL A 309 -6.32 16.13 2.24
CA VAL A 309 -7.40 15.98 3.21
C VAL A 309 -8.21 17.28 3.35
N ARG A 310 -7.57 18.44 3.45
CA ARG A 310 -8.26 19.74 3.60
C ARG A 310 -9.13 20.09 2.41
N GLU A 311 -8.70 19.71 1.22
CA GLU A 311 -9.42 19.97 -0.03
C GLU A 311 -10.61 19.02 -0.22
N ASN A 312 -10.47 17.75 0.17
CA ASN A 312 -11.50 16.73 0.01
C ASN A 312 -12.49 16.65 1.18
N TYR A 313 -12.16 17.22 2.34
CA TYR A 313 -13.04 17.33 3.50
C TYR A 313 -13.27 18.81 3.86
N PRO A 314 -14.30 19.47 3.29
CA PRO A 314 -14.51 20.92 3.47
C PRO A 314 -14.60 21.39 4.92
N ALA A 315 -15.08 20.53 5.83
CA ALA A 315 -15.16 20.83 7.26
C ALA A 315 -13.77 20.98 7.93
N LEU A 316 -12.71 20.46 7.32
CA LEU A 316 -11.33 20.55 7.80
C LEU A 316 -10.51 21.66 7.13
N LYS A 317 -11.05 22.30 6.08
CA LYS A 317 -10.32 23.29 5.28
C LYS A 317 -9.60 24.34 6.13
N ASP A 318 -10.32 24.93 7.08
CA ASP A 318 -9.82 26.01 7.96
C ASP A 318 -9.42 25.51 9.35
N ALA A 319 -9.30 24.19 9.56
CA ALA A 319 -8.91 23.63 10.86
C ALA A 319 -7.48 24.03 11.22
N GLU A 320 -7.24 24.45 12.47
CA GLU A 320 -5.91 24.85 12.95
C GLU A 320 -4.88 23.71 12.86
N LYS A 321 -5.31 22.47 13.11
CA LYS A 321 -4.50 21.25 13.02
C LYS A 321 -5.35 20.13 12.42
N VAL A 322 -4.75 19.33 11.54
CA VAL A 322 -5.36 18.13 10.96
C VAL A 322 -4.55 16.91 11.36
N ASN A 323 -5.16 16.06 12.19
CA ASN A 323 -4.60 14.81 12.69
C ASN A 323 -5.21 13.59 11.98
N ILE A 324 -5.71 13.77 10.76
CA ILE A 324 -6.20 12.69 9.91
C ILE A 324 -5.11 12.36 8.89
N LYS A 325 -4.76 11.08 8.77
CA LYS A 325 -3.71 10.59 7.86
C LYS A 325 -4.30 9.53 6.94
N THR A 326 -4.42 9.83 5.66
CA THR A 326 -4.83 8.89 4.62
C THR A 326 -3.82 7.76 4.48
N VAL A 327 -4.33 6.54 4.29
CA VAL A 327 -3.51 5.34 4.07
C VAL A 327 -4.07 4.51 2.93
N THR A 328 -3.16 3.92 2.14
CA THR A 328 -3.50 2.90 1.15
C THR A 328 -4.03 1.64 1.84
N TYR A 329 -4.74 0.78 1.10
CA TYR A 329 -5.10 -0.57 1.57
C TYR A 329 -3.89 -1.33 2.14
N ARG A 330 -2.73 -1.24 1.49
CA ARG A 330 -1.51 -1.96 1.89
C ARG A 330 -0.91 -1.43 3.18
N GLN A 331 -0.88 -0.11 3.35
CA GLN A 331 -0.45 0.52 4.59
C GLN A 331 -1.40 0.19 5.72
N PHE A 332 -2.72 0.23 5.49
CA PHE A 332 -3.73 -0.17 6.48
C PHE A 332 -3.56 -1.64 6.89
N ALA A 333 -3.44 -2.56 5.93
CA ALA A 333 -3.20 -3.98 6.18
C ALA A 333 -1.91 -4.22 6.96
N TRP A 334 -0.83 -3.48 6.64
CA TRP A 334 0.45 -3.58 7.34
C TRP A 334 0.36 -3.02 8.77
N LEU A 335 -0.29 -1.87 8.97
CA LEU A 335 -0.48 -1.24 10.27
C LEU A 335 -1.26 -2.16 11.23
N LEU A 336 -2.27 -2.87 10.74
CA LEU A 336 -3.03 -3.86 11.52
C LEU A 336 -2.19 -5.07 11.97
N GLN A 337 -1.02 -5.29 11.38
CA GLN A 337 -0.08 -6.36 11.76
C GLN A 337 1.01 -5.88 12.72
N GLN A 338 1.10 -4.58 13.02
CA GLN A 338 2.13 -4.05 13.89
C GLN A 338 1.80 -4.20 15.37
N ASP A 339 2.83 -4.38 16.19
CA ASP A 339 2.71 -4.30 17.64
C ASP A 339 2.36 -2.87 18.05
N GLY A 340 1.43 -2.73 19.01
CA GLY A 340 1.05 -1.46 19.60
C GLY A 340 -0.40 -1.10 19.43
N ASN A 341 -0.71 0.16 19.77
CA ASN A 341 -2.05 0.72 19.77
C ASN A 341 -2.15 1.76 18.66
N ALA A 342 -3.27 1.75 17.94
CA ALA A 342 -3.57 2.72 16.87
C ALA A 342 -5.07 3.07 16.87
N ILE A 343 -5.39 4.22 16.28
CA ILE A 343 -6.76 4.65 15.98
C ILE A 343 -6.90 4.74 14.46
N TYR A 344 -7.93 4.07 13.96
CA TYR A 344 -8.26 4.02 12.54
C TYR A 344 -9.66 4.58 12.30
N MET A 345 -9.88 5.05 11.08
CA MET A 345 -11.17 5.42 10.53
C MET A 345 -11.33 4.76 9.16
N VAL A 346 -12.45 4.09 8.93
CA VAL A 346 -12.84 3.58 7.61
C VAL A 346 -13.87 4.54 7.02
N GLY A 347 -13.59 5.09 5.85
CA GLY A 347 -14.47 6.04 5.16
C GLY A 347 -13.73 6.82 4.07
N GLY A 348 -14.50 7.52 3.24
CA GLY A 348 -13.97 8.29 2.12
C GLY A 348 -14.72 9.60 1.89
N PRO A 349 -14.18 10.53 1.11
CA PRO A 349 -14.75 11.87 0.93
C PRO A 349 -16.08 11.85 0.16
N TYR A 350 -16.38 10.77 -0.56
CA TYR A 350 -17.66 10.58 -1.26
C TYR A 350 -18.83 10.31 -0.32
N ASP A 351 -18.57 9.90 0.92
CA ASP A 351 -19.60 9.46 1.87
C ASP A 351 -20.10 10.62 2.74
N GLU A 352 -21.40 10.90 2.68
CA GLU A 352 -22.02 12.02 3.41
C GLU A 352 -21.87 11.87 4.92
N ALA A 353 -21.94 10.64 5.45
CA ALA A 353 -21.76 10.41 6.88
C ALA A 353 -20.31 10.69 7.30
N THR A 354 -19.33 10.23 6.52
CA THR A 354 -17.91 10.53 6.72
C THR A 354 -17.66 12.04 6.70
N GLN A 355 -18.21 12.77 5.72
CA GLN A 355 -18.13 14.23 5.64
C GLN A 355 -18.70 14.94 6.89
N ASN A 356 -19.79 14.42 7.44
CA ASN A 356 -20.42 15.00 8.63
C ASN A 356 -19.63 14.73 9.92
N GLU A 357 -18.92 13.61 10.03
CA GLU A 357 -18.26 13.19 11.27
C GLU A 357 -16.76 13.54 11.34
N ILE A 358 -16.09 13.70 10.19
CA ILE A 358 -14.64 13.86 10.12
C ILE A 358 -14.10 15.03 10.98
N ALA A 359 -14.88 16.12 11.10
CA ALA A 359 -14.50 17.26 11.92
C ALA A 359 -14.52 16.94 13.42
N ASP A 360 -15.49 16.17 13.89
CA ASP A 360 -15.58 15.72 15.28
C ASP A 360 -14.46 14.71 15.60
N VAL A 361 -14.17 13.79 14.67
CA VAL A 361 -13.03 12.86 14.78
C VAL A 361 -11.72 13.64 14.89
N ASN A 362 -11.47 14.61 13.99
CA ASN A 362 -10.28 15.44 14.03
C ASN A 362 -10.18 16.24 15.33
N ALA A 363 -11.28 16.83 15.81
CA ALA A 363 -11.29 17.58 17.06
C ALA A 363 -10.89 16.70 18.26
N LYS A 364 -11.35 15.44 18.30
CA LYS A 364 -10.92 14.47 19.32
C LYS A 364 -9.46 14.06 19.14
N ALA A 365 -9.02 13.82 17.91
CA ALA A 365 -7.64 13.48 17.60
C ALA A 365 -6.66 14.59 18.05
N VAL A 366 -6.95 15.84 17.72
CA VAL A 366 -6.18 17.02 18.15
C VAL A 366 -6.19 17.17 19.67
N LYS A 367 -7.35 17.03 20.32
CA LYS A 367 -7.48 17.15 21.78
C LYS A 367 -6.61 16.12 22.52
N ASN A 368 -6.50 14.91 21.99
CA ASN A 368 -5.73 13.82 22.58
C ASN A 368 -4.28 13.74 22.05
N ASP A 369 -3.90 14.64 21.15
CA ASP A 369 -2.59 14.68 20.48
C ASP A 369 -2.20 13.35 19.81
N VAL A 370 -3.13 12.80 19.03
CA VAL A 370 -2.97 11.54 18.28
C VAL A 370 -3.36 11.71 16.82
N ASN A 371 -2.77 10.92 15.94
CA ASN A 371 -3.18 10.73 14.54
C ASN A 371 -4.27 9.65 14.43
N VAL A 372 -5.21 9.85 13.51
CA VAL A 372 -6.19 8.86 13.07
C VAL A 372 -5.87 8.45 11.64
N TYR A 373 -5.64 7.16 11.41
CA TYR A 373 -5.35 6.62 10.09
C TYR A 373 -6.65 6.33 9.34
N LEU A 374 -6.90 7.11 8.28
CA LEU A 374 -8.09 7.05 7.45
C LEU A 374 -7.84 6.14 6.24
N TRP A 375 -8.56 5.04 6.19
CA TRP A 375 -8.54 4.11 5.05
C TRP A 375 -9.86 4.21 4.27
N ASP A 376 -9.76 4.45 2.97
CA ASP A 376 -10.89 4.42 2.04
C ASP A 376 -11.07 3.03 1.42
N PRO A 377 -12.24 2.37 1.58
CA PRO A 377 -12.55 1.11 0.91
C PRO A 377 -12.62 1.18 -0.62
N TYR A 378 -12.79 2.36 -1.22
CA TYR A 378 -12.68 2.55 -2.66
C TYR A 378 -11.21 2.65 -3.05
N VAL A 379 -10.71 1.65 -3.81
CA VAL A 379 -9.29 1.63 -4.23
C VAL A 379 -8.89 2.80 -5.13
N ASP A 380 -9.88 3.49 -5.71
CA ASP A 380 -9.73 4.61 -6.62
C ASP A 380 -10.28 5.93 -6.07
N GLY A 381 -10.67 5.97 -4.77
CA GLY A 381 -11.35 7.11 -4.16
C GLY A 381 -12.67 7.49 -4.84
N LYS A 382 -13.29 6.54 -5.57
CA LYS A 382 -14.52 6.71 -6.37
C LYS A 382 -14.37 7.62 -7.61
N ILE A 383 -13.15 8.00 -7.97
CA ILE A 383 -12.87 8.85 -9.14
C ILE A 383 -13.39 8.22 -10.43
N SER A 384 -13.26 6.89 -10.59
CA SER A 384 -13.68 6.27 -11.84
C SER A 384 -15.20 6.35 -12.06
N GLU A 385 -16.00 6.27 -11.00
CA GLU A 385 -17.45 6.40 -11.06
C GLU A 385 -17.87 7.86 -11.22
N ASP A 386 -17.39 8.73 -10.32
CA ASP A 386 -17.88 10.10 -10.20
C ASP A 386 -17.34 11.02 -11.31
N ASP A 387 -16.07 10.86 -11.70
CA ASP A 387 -15.40 11.77 -12.63
C ASP A 387 -15.28 11.20 -14.06
N TRP A 388 -15.08 9.89 -14.20
CA TRP A 388 -14.83 9.25 -15.49
C TRP A 388 -16.02 8.46 -16.05
N GLY A 389 -17.07 8.24 -15.24
CA GLY A 389 -18.34 7.64 -15.68
C GLY A 389 -18.31 6.12 -15.84
N TYR A 390 -17.37 5.43 -15.20
CA TYR A 390 -17.36 3.97 -15.10
C TYR A 390 -18.49 3.49 -14.17
N LYS A 391 -18.89 2.22 -14.34
CA LYS A 391 -19.98 1.59 -13.56
C LYS A 391 -19.50 0.48 -12.64
N ASN A 392 -18.25 0.03 -12.83
CA ASN A 392 -17.65 -0.98 -11.97
C ASN A 392 -17.29 -0.30 -10.66
N THR A 393 -17.70 -0.87 -9.53
CA THR A 393 -17.41 -0.30 -8.22
C THR A 393 -15.96 -0.54 -7.81
N GLY A 394 -15.24 0.53 -7.44
CA GLY A 394 -13.92 0.45 -6.80
C GLY A 394 -13.97 0.02 -5.33
N ASP A 395 -15.17 0.00 -4.73
CA ASP A 395 -15.39 -0.44 -3.34
C ASP A 395 -15.09 -1.93 -3.15
N ILE A 396 -14.03 -2.24 -2.40
CA ILE A 396 -13.68 -3.63 -2.11
C ILE A 396 -14.71 -4.36 -1.25
N MET A 397 -15.62 -3.68 -0.56
CA MET A 397 -16.68 -4.32 0.21
C MET A 397 -17.85 -4.77 -0.68
N LYS A 398 -17.97 -4.20 -1.89
CA LYS A 398 -19.08 -4.47 -2.82
C LYS A 398 -18.66 -5.16 -4.11
N SER A 399 -17.38 -5.08 -4.48
CA SER A 399 -16.88 -5.64 -5.74
C SER A 399 -16.85 -7.17 -5.72
N ASP A 400 -17.42 -7.83 -6.73
CA ASP A 400 -17.30 -9.28 -6.90
C ASP A 400 -15.87 -9.76 -7.26
N SER A 401 -15.00 -8.89 -7.77
CA SER A 401 -13.66 -9.28 -8.26
C SER A 401 -12.57 -9.20 -7.20
N ILE A 402 -12.63 -8.17 -6.35
CA ILE A 402 -11.60 -7.85 -5.36
C ILE A 402 -12.09 -7.86 -3.90
N ASN A 403 -13.32 -8.34 -3.62
CA ASN A 403 -13.81 -8.40 -2.23
C ASN A 403 -13.04 -9.35 -1.31
N PHE A 404 -12.27 -10.29 -1.89
CA PHE A 404 -11.39 -11.14 -1.10
C PHE A 404 -10.38 -10.31 -0.29
N MET A 405 -9.96 -9.13 -0.80
CA MET A 405 -9.10 -8.20 -0.08
C MET A 405 -9.74 -7.77 1.25
N TYR A 406 -11.02 -7.39 1.23
CA TYR A 406 -11.76 -7.04 2.44
C TYR A 406 -11.90 -8.24 3.38
N THR A 407 -12.32 -9.39 2.86
CA THR A 407 -12.55 -10.57 3.71
C THR A 407 -11.28 -11.07 4.37
N THR A 408 -10.14 -10.97 3.69
CA THR A 408 -8.81 -11.29 4.24
C THR A 408 -8.43 -10.35 5.40
N LEU A 409 -8.75 -9.04 5.33
CA LEU A 409 -8.56 -8.13 6.46
C LEU A 409 -9.40 -8.56 7.67
N ILE A 410 -10.65 -8.94 7.46
CA ILE A 410 -11.54 -9.34 8.55
C ILE A 410 -11.06 -10.64 9.20
N GLU A 411 -10.76 -11.66 8.41
CA GLU A 411 -10.30 -12.96 8.92
C GLU A 411 -8.97 -12.88 9.68
N ASN A 412 -8.04 -12.06 9.21
CA ASN A 412 -6.68 -12.05 9.75
C ASN A 412 -6.45 -11.01 10.85
N SER A 413 -7.18 -9.90 10.82
CA SER A 413 -6.85 -8.74 11.66
C SER A 413 -8.04 -8.21 12.45
N LEU A 414 -9.24 -8.16 11.86
CA LEU A 414 -10.43 -7.62 12.51
C LEU A 414 -11.36 -8.74 13.03
N THR A 415 -10.77 -9.69 13.76
CA THR A 415 -11.41 -10.97 14.11
C THR A 415 -12.62 -10.86 15.04
N ASN A 416 -12.70 -9.78 15.82
CA ASN A 416 -13.84 -9.47 16.68
C ASN A 416 -14.71 -8.31 16.15
N LEU A 417 -14.62 -8.01 14.85
CA LEU A 417 -15.47 -7.01 14.21
C LEU A 417 -16.95 -7.35 14.41
N THR A 418 -17.71 -6.36 14.82
CA THR A 418 -19.17 -6.34 14.83
C THR A 418 -19.63 -4.94 14.42
N THR A 419 -20.85 -4.85 13.89
CA THR A 419 -21.49 -3.56 13.55
C THR A 419 -22.93 -3.57 14.06
N GLU A 420 -23.49 -2.38 14.33
CA GLU A 420 -24.88 -2.30 14.83
C GLU A 420 -25.86 -2.97 13.85
N GLU A 421 -25.65 -2.76 12.55
CA GLU A 421 -26.48 -3.32 11.48
C GLU A 421 -26.34 -4.84 11.36
N PHE A 422 -25.12 -5.38 11.54
CA PHE A 422 -24.87 -6.81 11.50
C PHE A 422 -25.56 -7.53 12.67
N GLU A 423 -25.47 -6.97 13.88
CA GLU A 423 -26.14 -7.53 15.06
C GLU A 423 -27.67 -7.50 14.94
N ASN A 424 -28.21 -6.50 14.24
CA ASN A 424 -29.65 -6.36 13.99
C ASN A 424 -30.13 -7.14 12.75
N GLY A 425 -29.23 -7.78 12.00
CA GLY A 425 -29.55 -8.55 10.79
C GLY A 425 -30.09 -7.70 9.65
N ALA A 426 -29.59 -6.47 9.50
CA ALA A 426 -29.99 -5.59 8.40
C ALA A 426 -29.47 -6.09 7.05
N ASP A 427 -30.25 -5.84 5.99
CA ASP A 427 -29.84 -6.18 4.62
C ASP A 427 -28.56 -5.43 4.25
N GLY A 428 -27.57 -6.14 3.68
CA GLY A 428 -26.27 -5.58 3.31
C GLY A 428 -25.26 -5.43 4.45
N ALA A 429 -25.63 -5.81 5.69
CA ALA A 429 -24.73 -5.72 6.85
C ALA A 429 -23.67 -6.83 6.90
N SER A 430 -23.71 -7.79 5.98
CA SER A 430 -22.79 -8.91 5.92
C SER A 430 -22.41 -9.27 4.48
N LEU A 431 -21.18 -9.73 4.30
CA LEU A 431 -20.67 -10.27 3.05
C LEU A 431 -20.44 -11.77 3.21
N THR A 432 -21.01 -12.55 2.30
CA THR A 432 -20.78 -14.00 2.23
C THR A 432 -19.85 -14.32 1.07
N TYR A 433 -18.80 -15.11 1.35
CA TYR A 433 -17.79 -15.50 0.37
C TYR A 433 -17.33 -16.93 0.63
N LYS A 434 -16.54 -17.47 -0.31
CA LYS A 434 -15.82 -18.73 -0.11
C LYS A 434 -14.37 -18.44 0.20
N ASN A 435 -13.87 -18.95 1.32
CA ASN A 435 -12.45 -18.86 1.63
C ASN A 435 -11.62 -19.82 0.75
N ASP A 436 -10.30 -19.82 0.94
CA ASP A 436 -9.36 -20.68 0.20
C ASP A 436 -9.64 -22.18 0.34
N ALA A 437 -10.31 -22.60 1.43
CA ALA A 437 -10.74 -23.98 1.65
C ALA A 437 -12.06 -24.32 0.94
N GLY A 438 -12.67 -23.35 0.25
CA GLY A 438 -13.99 -23.47 -0.39
C GLY A 438 -15.16 -23.42 0.59
N GLU A 439 -14.91 -23.08 1.87
CA GLU A 439 -15.94 -22.96 2.89
C GLU A 439 -16.67 -21.64 2.76
N GLU A 440 -17.99 -21.68 2.84
CA GLU A 440 -18.80 -20.46 2.91
C GLU A 440 -18.61 -19.79 4.28
N LYS A 441 -18.14 -18.55 4.26
CA LYS A 441 -17.96 -17.69 5.43
C LYS A 441 -18.83 -16.45 5.27
N THR A 442 -19.24 -15.89 6.39
CA THR A 442 -19.97 -14.63 6.44
C THR A 442 -19.25 -13.71 7.41
N VAL A 443 -18.92 -12.51 6.94
CA VAL A 443 -18.26 -11.46 7.72
C VAL A 443 -19.13 -10.21 7.77
N PRO A 444 -19.06 -9.39 8.83
CA PRO A 444 -19.72 -8.09 8.87
C PRO A 444 -19.19 -7.16 7.77
N VAL A 445 -20.05 -6.28 7.27
CA VAL A 445 -19.66 -5.17 6.39
C VAL A 445 -19.55 -3.90 7.23
N ILE A 446 -18.41 -3.23 7.15
CA ILE A 446 -18.20 -1.93 7.79
C ILE A 446 -19.04 -0.87 7.07
N LYS A 447 -19.76 -0.06 7.84
CA LYS A 447 -20.43 1.13 7.34
C LYS A 447 -19.52 2.34 7.53
N SER A 448 -19.35 3.14 6.48
CA SER A 448 -18.62 4.40 6.60
C SER A 448 -19.51 5.47 7.27
N PRO A 449 -18.96 6.28 8.20
CA PRO A 449 -17.65 6.14 8.83
C PRO A 449 -17.64 5.08 9.94
N PHE A 450 -16.49 4.42 10.14
CA PHE A 450 -16.25 3.53 11.28
C PHE A 450 -14.92 3.84 11.94
N VAL A 451 -14.94 4.36 13.16
CA VAL A 451 -13.75 4.76 13.91
C VAL A 451 -13.47 3.75 15.00
N PHE A 452 -12.24 3.25 15.13
CA PHE A 452 -11.92 2.23 16.10
C PHE A 452 -10.49 2.30 16.66
N SER A 453 -10.35 1.86 17.91
CA SER A 453 -9.08 1.68 18.59
C SER A 453 -8.67 0.22 18.48
N PHE A 454 -7.42 -0.01 18.13
CA PHE A 454 -6.93 -1.33 17.74
C PHE A 454 -5.61 -1.67 18.39
N ASN A 455 -5.47 -2.93 18.80
CA ASN A 455 -4.23 -3.55 19.21
C ASN A 455 -4.30 -5.05 18.89
N LYS A 456 -3.45 -5.55 17.98
CA LYS A 456 -3.55 -6.94 17.50
C LYS A 456 -3.39 -8.01 18.60
N ASP A 457 -2.74 -7.65 19.70
CA ASP A 457 -2.45 -8.55 20.83
C ASP A 457 -3.47 -8.37 21.97
N ALA A 458 -4.48 -7.51 21.81
CA ALA A 458 -5.52 -7.33 22.81
C ALA A 458 -6.39 -8.60 22.95
N THR A 459 -6.76 -8.87 24.19
CA THR A 459 -7.69 -9.95 24.54
C THR A 459 -8.82 -9.41 25.41
N ASP A 460 -9.99 -10.05 25.33
CA ASP A 460 -11.10 -9.78 26.23
C ASP A 460 -10.87 -10.37 27.64
N GLU A 461 -11.89 -10.28 28.51
CA GLU A 461 -11.86 -10.76 29.90
C GLU A 461 -11.66 -12.29 30.00
N ASP A 462 -12.01 -13.03 28.95
CA ASP A 462 -11.87 -14.49 28.86
C ASP A 462 -10.54 -14.92 28.20
N GLY A 463 -9.69 -13.96 27.84
CA GLY A 463 -8.41 -14.20 27.17
C GLY A 463 -8.55 -14.55 25.69
N ILE A 464 -9.70 -14.27 25.09
CA ILE A 464 -9.95 -14.46 23.66
C ILE A 464 -9.44 -13.23 22.90
N SER A 465 -8.83 -13.44 21.74
CA SER A 465 -8.35 -12.34 20.88
C SER A 465 -9.49 -11.37 20.56
N ALA A 466 -9.27 -10.09 20.89
CA ALA A 466 -10.23 -9.01 20.74
C ALA A 466 -9.50 -7.74 20.27
N PRO A 467 -8.97 -7.73 19.04
CA PRO A 467 -8.06 -6.69 18.59
C PRO A 467 -8.71 -5.32 18.41
N ILE A 468 -10.02 -5.26 18.11
CA ILE A 468 -10.80 -4.03 18.20
C ILE A 468 -11.18 -3.82 19.68
N THR A 469 -10.54 -2.84 20.31
CA THR A 469 -10.69 -2.54 21.75
C THR A 469 -11.88 -1.61 22.05
N ALA A 470 -12.25 -0.77 21.08
CA ALA A 470 -13.46 0.05 21.08
C ALA A 470 -13.73 0.53 19.65
N TYR A 471 -14.99 0.78 19.32
CA TYR A 471 -15.39 1.35 18.03
C TYR A 471 -16.53 2.36 18.17
N SER A 472 -16.76 3.12 17.10
CA SER A 472 -17.78 4.15 17.00
C SER A 472 -18.26 4.24 15.55
N GLU A 473 -19.58 4.16 15.36
CA GLU A 473 -20.25 4.43 14.07
C GLU A 473 -20.92 5.82 14.05
N LYS A 474 -20.84 6.55 15.17
CA LYS A 474 -21.48 7.85 15.36
C LYS A 474 -20.60 8.81 16.17
N ALA A 475 -20.74 10.12 15.96
CA ALA A 475 -19.96 11.13 16.68
C ALA A 475 -20.09 11.07 18.23
N ASP A 476 -21.26 10.70 18.76
CA ASP A 476 -21.53 10.72 20.21
C ASP A 476 -20.87 9.58 21.00
N THR A 477 -20.30 8.57 20.31
CA THR A 477 -19.59 7.44 20.92
C THR A 477 -18.07 7.49 20.77
N LEU A 478 -17.52 8.54 20.14
CA LEU A 478 -16.08 8.67 19.88
C LEU A 478 -15.20 8.65 21.14
N ASP A 479 -15.68 9.18 22.27
CA ASP A 479 -14.89 9.24 23.52
C ASP A 479 -14.42 7.85 23.99
N ALA A 480 -15.20 6.79 23.71
CA ALA A 480 -14.82 5.42 24.06
C ALA A 480 -13.60 4.94 23.26
N VAL A 481 -13.51 5.30 21.97
CA VAL A 481 -12.39 4.95 21.10
C VAL A 481 -11.08 5.56 21.59
N PHE A 482 -11.07 6.88 21.81
CA PHE A 482 -9.86 7.58 22.27
C PHE A 482 -9.45 7.18 23.69
N SER A 483 -10.42 6.87 24.56
CA SER A 483 -10.13 6.37 25.91
C SER A 483 -9.51 4.97 25.87
N ALA A 484 -10.03 4.06 25.04
CA ALA A 484 -9.48 2.71 24.89
C ALA A 484 -8.03 2.74 24.36
N TYR A 485 -7.73 3.62 23.41
CA TYR A 485 -6.35 3.85 22.95
C TYR A 485 -5.43 4.31 24.10
N ALA A 486 -5.87 5.32 24.85
CA ALA A 486 -5.10 5.86 25.99
C ALA A 486 -4.86 4.82 27.10
N ASP A 487 -5.85 3.97 27.36
CA ASP A 487 -5.72 2.86 28.31
C ASP A 487 -4.76 1.77 27.80
N GLY A 488 -4.73 1.53 26.48
CA GLY A 488 -3.84 0.56 25.84
C GLY A 488 -2.36 0.92 25.97
N ILE A 489 -2.00 2.19 25.81
CA ILE A 489 -0.62 2.69 25.94
C ILE A 489 -0.14 2.79 27.41
N ALA A 490 -1.05 2.80 28.38
CA ALA A 490 -0.74 2.98 29.80
C ALA A 490 -0.48 1.66 30.57
N LYS A 491 -0.82 0.52 29.99
CA LYS A 491 -0.62 -0.83 30.56
C LYS A 491 0.81 -1.30 30.39
#